data_AF-X6M4L6-F1
#
_entry.id   AF-X6M4L6-F1
#
_cell.length_a   1.000
_cell.length_b   1.000
_cell.length_c   1.000
_cell.angle_alpha   90.00
_cell.angle_beta   90.00
_cell.angle_gamma   90.00
#
_symmetry.space_group_name_H-M   'P 1'
#
loop_
_entity.id
_entity.type
_entity.pdbx_description
1 polymer ?
#
loop_
_entity_poly.entity_id
_entity_poly.type
_entity_poly.pdbx_seq_one_letter_code
_entity_poly.pdbx_strand_id
1 'polypeptide(L)'
;MNVKFCLQDDEKTHKEEYAWNAKVENEDEYTQMILLTWVKYDQYIQQTMQISAMWNHQIDLNLIYGALNYYCKKDVNQTSELLSKFEQWKCQNNEQKYKEIMDEFVKGRCCNNQINLFCIFLAKKKRLRYNTIEIAKVVTIQNGLPFVEKDKKNYK
;
A
#
# COMPACT_ATOMS: atom_id res chain seq x y z
N MET A 1 17.93 6.99 16.92
CA MET A 1 17.69 7.29 15.50
C MET A 1 16.23 7.72 15.36
N ASN A 2 15.98 9.03 15.22
CA ASN A 2 14.63 9.57 15.09
C ASN A 2 14.14 9.34 13.66
N VAL A 3 13.24 8.37 13.45
CA VAL A 3 12.42 8.36 12.24
C VAL A 3 11.31 9.38 12.47
N LYS A 4 11.60 10.62 12.08
CA LYS A 4 10.59 11.66 11.96
C LYS A 4 9.72 11.25 10.78
N PHE A 5 8.47 10.86 11.00
CA PHE A 5 7.43 10.98 9.95
C PHE A 5 7.22 12.48 9.77
N CYS A 6 8.13 13.12 9.04
CA CYS A 6 7.99 14.51 8.64
C CYS A 6 6.86 14.58 7.63
N LEU A 7 5.63 14.80 8.09
CA LEU A 7 4.64 15.54 7.31
C LEU A 7 4.90 17.03 7.56
N GLN A 8 5.97 17.53 6.97
CA GLN A 8 6.06 18.94 6.61
C GLN A 8 6.28 18.95 5.11
N ASP A 9 5.27 18.44 4.40
CA ASP A 9 5.15 18.68 2.98
C ASP A 9 4.77 20.15 2.82
N ASP A 10 5.46 20.88 1.95
CA ASP A 10 5.05 22.22 1.63
C ASP A 10 3.63 22.18 1.02
N GLU A 11 2.85 23.26 1.21
CA GLU A 11 1.44 23.30 0.78
C GLU A 11 1.28 23.00 -0.72
N LYS A 12 2.34 23.23 -1.50
CA LYS A 12 2.39 22.99 -2.94
C LYS A 12 2.51 21.50 -3.26
N THR A 13 3.43 20.80 -2.62
CA THR A 13 3.66 19.36 -2.72
C THR A 13 2.43 18.60 -2.26
N HIS A 14 1.77 19.05 -1.19
CA HIS A 14 0.49 18.48 -0.76
C HIS A 14 -0.62 18.65 -1.80
N LYS A 15 -0.71 19.80 -2.49
CA LYS A 15 -1.71 20.00 -3.55
C LYS A 15 -1.46 19.12 -4.78
N GLU A 16 -0.19 18.92 -5.15
CA GLU A 16 0.20 18.11 -6.31
C GLU A 16 0.09 16.61 -6.04
N GLU A 17 0.39 16.17 -4.82
CA GLU A 17 0.36 14.76 -4.42
C GLU A 17 -1.05 14.19 -4.20
N TYR A 18 -2.00 15.03 -3.76
CA TYR A 18 -3.40 14.65 -3.55
C TYR A 18 -4.31 15.11 -4.70
N ALA A 19 -3.71 15.53 -5.83
CA ALA A 19 -4.44 15.86 -7.04
C ALA A 19 -5.01 14.62 -7.74
N TRP A 20 -5.97 14.87 -8.63
CA TRP A 20 -6.58 13.87 -9.49
C TRP A 20 -6.18 14.13 -10.94
N ASN A 21 -5.82 13.05 -11.64
CA ASN A 21 -5.71 13.01 -13.09
C ASN A 21 -7.05 12.65 -13.69
N ALA A 22 -7.46 13.36 -14.74
CA ALA A 22 -8.66 13.06 -15.50
C ALA A 22 -8.28 12.62 -16.91
N LYS A 23 -8.87 11.51 -17.38
CA LYS A 23 -8.74 11.05 -18.76
C LYS A 23 -10.09 10.62 -19.31
N VAL A 24 -10.27 10.81 -20.61
CA VAL A 24 -11.44 10.26 -21.32
C VAL A 24 -11.24 8.75 -21.44
N GLU A 25 -12.13 7.98 -20.83
CA GLU A 25 -12.11 6.52 -20.88
C GLU A 25 -12.91 5.98 -22.07
N ASN A 26 -14.05 6.61 -22.36
CA ASN A 26 -14.88 6.29 -23.51
C ASN A 26 -15.72 7.52 -23.90
N GLU A 27 -16.10 7.63 -25.17
CA GLU A 27 -16.95 8.71 -25.68
C GLU A 27 -17.83 8.17 -26.82
N ASP A 28 -19.13 8.47 -26.74
CA ASP A 28 -20.11 8.22 -27.79
C ASP A 28 -20.81 9.53 -28.21
N GLU A 29 -21.76 9.45 -29.14
CA GLU A 29 -22.46 10.62 -29.68
C GLU A 29 -23.14 11.50 -28.60
N TYR A 30 -23.52 10.92 -27.46
CA TYR A 30 -24.30 11.60 -26.43
C TYR A 30 -23.60 11.66 -25.07
N THR A 31 -22.56 10.87 -24.84
CA THR A 31 -21.96 10.67 -23.51
C THR A 31 -20.44 10.60 -23.57
N GLN A 32 -19.79 11.25 -22.60
CA GLN A 32 -18.36 11.11 -22.34
C GLN A 32 -18.13 10.52 -20.95
N MET A 33 -17.38 9.43 -20.88
CA MET A 33 -16.96 8.79 -19.64
C MET A 33 -15.56 9.29 -19.28
N ILE A 34 -15.45 9.98 -18.15
CA ILE A 34 -14.18 10.49 -17.63
C ILE A 34 -13.73 9.61 -16.46
N LEU A 35 -12.54 9.02 -16.59
CA LEU A 35 -11.89 8.28 -15.52
C LEU A 35 -10.99 9.23 -14.72
N LEU A 36 -11.29 9.34 -13.42
CA LEU A 36 -10.48 10.07 -12.46
C LEU A 36 -9.56 9.10 -11.71
N THR A 37 -8.27 9.42 -11.63
CA THR A 37 -7.24 8.63 -10.95
C THR A 37 -6.44 9.51 -10.01
N TRP A 38 -5.98 8.98 -8.87
CA TRP A 38 -5.08 9.72 -7.99
C TRP A 38 -3.70 9.87 -8.63
N VAL A 39 -3.11 11.06 -8.56
CA VAL A 39 -1.74 11.28 -9.06
C VAL A 39 -0.76 10.30 -8.41
N LYS A 40 -0.90 10.02 -7.11
CA LYS A 40 -0.11 8.99 -6.42
C LYS A 40 -0.26 7.62 -7.06
N TYR A 41 -1.48 7.21 -7.42
CA TYR A 41 -1.67 5.90 -8.04
C TYR A 41 -0.86 5.78 -9.35
N ASP A 42 -0.97 6.77 -10.24
CA ASP A 42 -0.25 6.78 -11.51
C ASP A 42 1.28 6.82 -11.34
N GLN A 43 1.76 7.43 -10.26
CA GLN A 43 3.19 7.46 -9.95
C GLN A 43 3.77 6.09 -9.55
N TYR A 44 2.96 5.21 -8.95
CA TYR A 44 3.44 3.95 -8.35
C TYR A 44 2.99 2.70 -9.12
N ILE A 45 2.02 2.81 -10.04
CA ILE A 45 1.43 1.68 -10.75
C ILE A 45 2.48 0.82 -11.48
N GLN A 46 3.38 1.43 -12.26
CA GLN A 46 4.35 0.70 -13.07
C GLN A 46 5.33 -0.12 -12.22
N GLN A 47 5.87 0.49 -11.16
CA GLN A 47 6.79 -0.17 -10.23
C GLN A 47 6.09 -1.28 -9.44
N THR A 48 4.82 -1.06 -9.08
CA THR A 48 4.00 -2.07 -8.40
C THR A 48 3.81 -3.29 -9.28
N MET A 49 3.52 -3.10 -10.57
CA MET A 49 3.37 -4.18 -11.55
C MET A 49 4.69 -4.90 -11.83
N GLN A 50 5.80 -4.15 -11.95
CA GLN A 50 7.13 -4.74 -12.12
C GLN A 50 7.47 -5.70 -10.97
N ILE A 51 7.30 -5.26 -9.72
CA ILE A 51 7.55 -6.12 -8.55
C ILE A 51 6.57 -7.29 -8.52
N SER A 52 5.29 -7.05 -8.82
CA SER A 52 4.30 -8.13 -8.89
C SER A 52 4.75 -9.24 -9.85
N ALA A 53 5.23 -8.87 -11.05
CA ALA A 53 5.74 -9.81 -12.04
C ALA A 53 7.00 -10.56 -11.56
N MET A 54 7.95 -9.88 -10.91
CA MET A 54 9.13 -10.53 -10.31
C MET A 54 8.76 -11.61 -9.28
N TRP A 55 7.61 -11.45 -8.62
CA TRP A 55 7.06 -12.38 -7.64
C TRP A 55 5.97 -13.30 -8.21
N ASN A 56 5.86 -13.41 -9.54
CA ASN A 56 4.84 -14.22 -10.23
C ASN A 56 3.41 -13.95 -9.72
N HIS A 57 3.12 -12.68 -9.43
CA HIS A 57 1.83 -12.18 -8.93
C HIS A 57 1.34 -12.83 -7.62
N GLN A 58 2.25 -13.39 -6.81
CA GLN A 58 1.90 -14.03 -5.54
C GLN A 58 1.71 -13.05 -4.39
N ILE A 59 2.28 -11.84 -4.50
CA ILE A 59 2.20 -10.79 -3.48
C ILE A 59 1.03 -9.85 -3.79
N ASP A 60 0.27 -9.48 -2.76
CA ASP A 60 -0.83 -8.52 -2.87
C ASP A 60 -0.33 -7.16 -3.40
N LEU A 61 -1.02 -6.61 -4.41
CA LEU A 61 -0.62 -5.35 -5.06
C LEU A 61 -0.65 -4.16 -4.10
N ASN A 62 -1.61 -4.12 -3.16
CA ASN A 62 -1.66 -3.06 -2.16
C ASN A 62 -0.50 -3.17 -1.17
N LEU A 63 -0.04 -4.39 -0.87
CA LEU A 63 1.13 -4.61 -0.04
C LEU A 63 2.40 -4.09 -0.73
N ILE A 64 2.59 -4.40 -2.02
CA ILE A 64 3.71 -3.87 -2.82
C ILE A 64 3.65 -2.34 -2.85
N TYR A 65 2.49 -1.76 -3.17
CA TYR A 65 2.28 -0.32 -3.19
C TYR A 65 2.60 0.32 -1.84
N GLY A 66 2.12 -0.26 -0.74
CA GLY A 66 2.39 0.25 0.60
C GLY A 66 3.88 0.20 0.96
N ALA A 67 4.59 -0.86 0.56
CA ALA A 67 6.04 -0.96 0.74
C ALA A 67 6.80 0.10 -0.08
N LEU A 68 6.42 0.29 -1.35
CA LEU A 68 7.01 1.31 -2.24
C LEU A 68 6.79 2.73 -1.71
N ASN A 69 5.54 3.07 -1.40
CA ASN A 69 5.11 4.42 -1.06
C ASN A 69 5.59 4.83 0.34
N TYR A 70 5.41 3.98 1.36
CA TYR A 70 5.63 4.40 2.74
C TYR A 70 7.03 4.06 3.28
N TYR A 71 7.76 3.13 2.65
CA TYR A 71 9.01 2.62 3.22
C TYR A 71 10.21 2.79 2.31
N CYS A 72 10.08 2.44 1.03
CA CYS A 72 11.22 2.30 0.13
C CYS A 72 11.37 3.48 -0.84
N LYS A 73 10.49 4.49 -0.77
CA LYS A 73 10.58 5.73 -1.58
C LYS A 73 10.77 5.43 -3.08
N LYS A 74 9.93 4.55 -3.64
CA LYS A 74 9.99 4.10 -5.05
C LYS A 74 11.19 3.21 -5.43
N ASP A 75 12.05 2.82 -4.49
CA ASP A 75 13.18 1.91 -4.78
C ASP A 75 12.70 0.45 -4.87
N VAL A 76 12.76 -0.11 -6.08
CA VAL A 76 12.32 -1.47 -6.41
C VAL A 76 13.16 -2.54 -5.72
N ASN A 77 14.47 -2.34 -5.61
CA ASN A 77 15.39 -3.32 -5.02
C ASN A 77 15.18 -3.38 -3.50
N GLN A 78 15.12 -2.22 -2.84
CA GLN A 78 14.83 -2.15 -1.41
C GLN A 78 13.44 -2.71 -1.09
N THR A 79 12.45 -2.44 -1.96
CA THR A 79 11.10 -2.99 -1.78
C THR A 79 11.12 -4.51 -1.88
N SER A 80 11.78 -5.06 -2.89
CA SER A 80 11.86 -6.50 -3.10
C SER A 80 12.54 -7.20 -1.90
N GLU A 81 13.65 -6.64 -1.40
CA GLU A 81 14.33 -7.17 -0.21
C GLU A 81 13.45 -7.09 1.05
N LEU A 82 12.69 -5.99 1.22
CA LEU A 82 11.76 -5.83 2.33
C LEU A 82 10.64 -6.86 2.28
N LEU A 83 10.07 -7.10 1.10
CA LEU A 83 9.02 -8.10 0.88
C LEU A 83 9.54 -9.53 1.12
N SER A 84 10.77 -9.86 0.69
CA SER A 84 11.39 -11.15 1.00
C SER A 84 11.52 -11.37 2.51
N LYS A 85 12.00 -10.36 3.25
CA LYS A 85 12.11 -10.43 4.72
C LYS A 85 10.74 -10.55 5.39
N PHE A 86 9.73 -9.89 4.83
CA PHE A 86 8.35 -9.99 5.32
C PHE A 86 7.77 -11.40 5.12
N GLU A 87 7.89 -11.98 3.93
CA GLU A 87 7.39 -13.34 3.66
C GLU A 87 8.08 -14.39 4.54
N GLN A 88 9.40 -14.29 4.72
CA GLN A 88 10.14 -15.16 5.66
C GLN A 88 9.63 -15.01 7.10
N TRP A 89 9.40 -13.78 7.55
CA TRP A 89 8.84 -13.51 8.87
C TRP A 89 7.41 -14.05 9.00
N LYS A 90 6.60 -13.94 7.95
CA LYS A 90 5.21 -14.43 7.93
C LYS A 90 5.14 -15.93 8.20
N CYS A 91 6.05 -16.72 7.62
CA CYS A 91 6.17 -18.17 7.81
C CYS A 91 6.54 -18.61 9.25
N GLN A 92 7.06 -17.73 10.10
CA GLN A 92 7.49 -18.05 11.47
C GLN A 92 6.34 -18.06 12.50
N ASN A 93 5.17 -18.59 12.14
CA ASN A 93 3.96 -18.63 12.97
C ASN A 93 3.35 -17.24 13.31
N ASN A 94 3.75 -16.18 12.60
CA ASN A 94 3.23 -14.84 12.86
C ASN A 94 1.80 -14.65 12.32
N GLU A 95 1.39 -15.41 11.29
CA GLU A 95 -0.01 -15.41 10.83
C GLU A 95 -0.97 -15.94 11.88
N GLN A 96 -0.60 -16.98 12.62
CA GLN A 96 -1.45 -17.54 13.66
C GLN A 96 -1.61 -16.54 14.82
N LYS A 97 -0.51 -15.90 15.23
CA LYS A 97 -0.54 -14.82 16.24
C LYS A 97 -1.41 -13.64 15.79
N TYR A 98 -1.42 -13.33 14.50
CA TYR A 98 -2.28 -12.27 13.97
C TYR A 98 -3.76 -12.61 14.10
N LYS A 99 -4.16 -13.87 13.91
CA LYS A 99 -5.57 -14.28 14.06
C LYS A 99 -6.12 -13.99 15.46
N GLU A 100 -5.27 -14.04 16.49
CA GLU A 100 -5.65 -13.73 17.88
C GLU A 100 -6.04 -12.26 18.08
N ILE A 101 -5.51 -11.34 17.26
CA ILE A 101 -5.73 -9.89 17.36
C ILE A 101 -6.49 -9.31 16.16
N MET A 102 -6.90 -10.14 15.21
CA MET A 102 -7.51 -9.73 13.94
C MET A 102 -8.77 -8.89 14.14
N ASP A 103 -9.59 -9.23 15.14
CA ASP A 103 -10.83 -8.51 15.43
C ASP A 103 -10.60 -7.05 15.82
N GLU A 104 -9.46 -6.74 16.44
CA GLU A 104 -9.11 -5.36 16.79
C GLU A 104 -8.81 -4.51 15.55
N PHE A 105 -8.16 -5.11 14.54
CA PHE A 105 -7.94 -4.46 13.25
C PHE A 105 -9.27 -4.23 12.52
N VAL A 106 -10.18 -5.21 12.52
CA VAL A 106 -11.51 -5.07 11.93
C VAL A 106 -12.33 -3.98 12.60
N LYS A 107 -12.32 -3.90 13.95
CA LYS A 107 -12.93 -2.79 14.70
C LYS A 107 -12.31 -1.43 14.30
N GLY A 108 -11.04 -1.43 13.93
CA GLY A 108 -10.33 -0.29 13.36
C GLY A 108 -10.59 -0.02 11.88
N ARG A 109 -11.52 -0.74 11.23
CA ARG A 109 -11.81 -0.70 9.78
C ARG A 109 -10.62 -1.10 8.89
N CYS A 110 -9.67 -1.84 9.44
CA CYS A 110 -8.50 -2.35 8.71
C CYS A 110 -8.78 -3.77 8.23
N CYS A 111 -9.47 -3.90 7.09
CA CYS A 111 -9.97 -5.20 6.61
C CYS A 111 -8.97 -5.98 5.71
N ASN A 112 -7.83 -5.39 5.35
CA ASN A 112 -6.82 -6.08 4.53
C ASN A 112 -5.79 -6.79 5.43
N ASN A 113 -5.93 -8.11 5.55
CA ASN A 113 -5.08 -8.95 6.40
C ASN A 113 -3.59 -8.88 6.04
N GLN A 114 -3.24 -8.81 4.75
CA GLN A 114 -1.83 -8.75 4.32
C GLN A 114 -1.20 -7.41 4.73
N ILE A 115 -1.93 -6.31 4.59
CA ILE A 115 -1.50 -4.99 5.07
C ILE A 115 -1.36 -4.96 6.59
N ASN A 116 -2.31 -5.56 7.33
CA ASN A 116 -2.27 -5.61 8.79
C ASN A 116 -1.02 -6.37 9.29
N LEU A 117 -0.76 -7.56 8.72
CA LEU A 117 0.44 -8.34 9.00
C LEU A 117 1.72 -7.56 8.70
N PHE A 118 1.74 -6.85 7.57
CA PHE A 118 2.88 -6.02 7.21
C PHE A 118 3.10 -4.86 8.19
N CYS A 119 2.04 -4.20 8.66
CA CYS A 119 2.14 -3.16 9.69
C CYS A 119 2.74 -3.72 10.99
N ILE A 120 2.35 -4.92 11.40
CA ILE A 120 2.93 -5.61 12.57
C ILE A 120 4.41 -5.89 12.36
N PHE A 121 4.78 -6.44 11.21
CA PHE A 121 6.18 -6.70 10.85
C PHE A 121 7.03 -5.44 10.94
N LEU A 122 6.55 -4.34 10.36
CA LEU A 122 7.28 -3.08 10.32
C LEU A 122 7.43 -2.45 11.71
N ALA A 123 6.38 -2.50 12.54
CA ALA A 123 6.44 -2.03 13.91
C ALA A 123 7.51 -2.79 14.72
N LYS A 124 7.58 -4.12 14.57
CA LYS A 124 8.62 -4.95 15.20
C LYS A 124 10.02 -4.60 14.68
N LYS A 125 10.19 -4.53 13.35
CA LYS A 125 11.50 -4.26 12.71
C LYS A 125 12.06 -2.89 13.07
N LYS A 126 11.23 -1.85 13.11
CA LYS A 126 11.65 -0.46 13.38
C LYS A 126 11.55 -0.07 14.86
N ARG A 127 11.10 -0.97 15.76
CA ARG A 127 10.80 -0.65 17.16
C ARG A 127 9.95 0.63 17.27
N LEU A 128 8.93 0.73 16.41
CA LEU A 128 8.09 1.92 16.38
C LEU A 128 7.36 2.05 17.72
N ARG A 129 7.24 3.28 18.22
CA ARG A 129 6.47 3.59 19.43
C ARG A 129 4.95 3.56 19.21
N TYR A 130 4.51 3.51 17.95
CA TYR A 130 3.10 3.58 17.56
C TYR A 130 2.42 2.21 17.59
N ASN A 131 1.13 2.20 17.91
CA ASN A 131 0.32 1.00 17.87
C ASN A 131 0.18 0.52 16.42
N THR A 132 0.37 -0.78 16.19
CA THR A 132 0.22 -1.42 14.87
C THR A 132 -1.14 -1.17 14.22
N ILE A 133 -2.20 -1.06 15.02
CA ILE A 133 -3.56 -0.75 14.54
C ILE A 133 -3.65 0.70 14.07
N GLU A 134 -3.00 1.64 14.75
CA GLU A 134 -2.95 3.04 14.32
C GLU A 134 -2.20 3.18 12.99
N ILE A 135 -1.07 2.47 12.85
CA ILE A 135 -0.33 2.42 11.58
C ILE A 135 -1.22 1.86 10.47
N ALA A 136 -1.91 0.74 10.72
CA ALA A 136 -2.81 0.13 9.74
C ALA A 136 -3.99 1.06 9.37
N LYS A 137 -4.52 1.83 10.33
CA LYS A 137 -5.56 2.84 10.07
C LYS A 137 -5.04 3.94 9.16
N VAL A 138 -3.84 4.47 9.39
CA VAL A 138 -3.25 5.48 8.51
C VAL A 138 -3.08 4.93 7.09
N VAL A 139 -2.54 3.72 6.96
CA VAL A 139 -2.35 3.08 5.64
C VAL A 139 -3.68 2.84 4.93
N THR A 140 -4.69 2.31 5.63
CA THR A 140 -5.95 1.88 5.01
C THR A 140 -6.92 3.04 4.76
N ILE A 141 -7.07 3.94 5.74
CA ILE A 141 -8.09 4.99 5.73
C ILE A 141 -7.56 6.27 5.11
N GLN A 142 -6.40 6.75 5.58
CA GLN A 142 -5.87 8.04 5.14
C GLN A 142 -5.23 7.95 3.77
N ASN A 143 -4.44 6.89 3.54
CA ASN A 143 -3.70 6.78 2.29
C ASN A 143 -4.37 5.91 1.23
N GLY A 144 -5.37 5.11 1.64
CA GLY A 144 -6.13 4.24 0.75
C GLY A 144 -5.33 3.04 0.22
N LEU A 145 -6.09 2.05 -0.26
CA LEU A 145 -5.59 0.85 -0.93
C LEU A 145 -6.08 0.91 -2.38
N PRO A 146 -5.22 1.32 -3.33
CA PRO A 146 -5.70 1.70 -4.66
C PRO A 146 -6.02 0.50 -5.57
N PHE A 147 -5.60 -0.71 -5.21
CA PHE A 147 -5.81 -1.91 -6.02
C PHE A 147 -7.01 -2.73 -5.53
N VAL A 148 -7.89 -3.08 -6.46
CA VAL A 148 -9.04 -3.94 -6.23
C VAL A 148 -8.87 -5.29 -6.96
N GLU A 149 -9.77 -6.23 -6.70
CA GLU A 149 -9.68 -7.59 -7.25
C GLU A 149 -9.70 -7.62 -8.80
N LYS A 150 -10.36 -6.64 -9.43
CA LYS A 150 -10.38 -6.52 -10.90
C LYS A 150 -8.99 -6.22 -11.46
N ASP A 151 -8.17 -5.42 -10.77
CA ASP A 151 -6.83 -5.07 -11.24
C ASP A 151 -5.94 -6.33 -11.31
N LYS A 152 -6.11 -7.27 -10.38
CA LYS A 152 -5.37 -8.54 -10.40
C LYS A 152 -5.62 -9.40 -11.64
N LYS A 153 -6.73 -9.20 -12.35
CA LYS A 153 -7.08 -9.94 -13.57
C LYS A 153 -6.52 -9.29 -14.83
N ASN A 154 -6.35 -7.97 -14.82
CA ASN A 154 -5.90 -7.21 -15.99
C ASN A 154 -4.37 -7.28 -16.18
N TYR A 155 -3.64 -7.75 -15.16
CA TYR A 155 -2.17 -7.76 -15.14
C TYR A 155 -1.56 -9.14 -14.83
N LYS A 156 -2.35 -10.22 -14.99
CA LYS A 156 -1.89 -11.63 -14.99
C LYS A 156 -1.91 -12.17 -16.41
#